data_AF-W6KC87-F1
#
_entry.id   AF-W6KC87-F1
#
_cell.length_a   1.000
_cell.length_b   1.000
_cell.length_c   1.000
_cell.angle_alpha   90.00
_cell.angle_beta   90.00
_cell.angle_gamma   90.00
#
_symmetry.space_group_name_H-M   'P 1'
#
loop_
_entity.id
_entity.type
_entity.pdbx_description
1 polymer ?
#
loop_
_entity_poly.entity_id
_entity_poly.type
_entity_poly.pdbx_seq_one_letter_code
_entity_poly.pdbx_strand_id
1 'polypeptide(L)'
;MPGERATFTWMAGRQGRGSFTFNRLYIYHLPKTGTSTVFSALRGAAGLLFHHIRRAHPGFEAPFIGRLDDEGKMTADHIELNGGVIASHRPFGFHRRFSHVYHLATVLRDPISRVRSAYTYDAMRHRQPVTSDGFRAHFEAARNRNVMCALLSGQVADKALTNINMEQSINNVSTAFSLAAPSTHIADLCESYLQWGGLPNVVIDRINRTEPAYQLDVTPFAEEIATLNQMDQSLFDAVAAHPRLTPPEPVEPGEPHGLTLLMRQTVNDISVRGLARSVPTHWIPDDARQRQFDPDLFAALFARGEPVPL
;
A
#
# COMPACT_ATOMS: atom_id res chain seq x y z
N MET A 1 14.64 -8.32 12.56
CA MET A 1 14.44 -7.68 13.89
C MET A 1 12.94 -7.46 14.07
N PRO A 2 12.36 -7.74 15.24
CA PRO A 2 10.98 -7.35 15.51
C PRO A 2 10.86 -5.83 15.41
N GLY A 3 9.84 -5.34 14.71
CA GLY A 3 9.57 -3.91 14.62
C GLY A 3 9.09 -3.34 15.96
N GLU A 4 9.10 -2.01 16.07
CA GLU A 4 8.63 -1.32 17.27
C GLU A 4 7.13 -1.03 17.22
N ARG A 5 6.48 -1.24 18.37
CA ARG A 5 5.15 -0.69 18.68
C ARG A 5 5.30 0.73 19.22
N ALA A 6 4.59 1.68 18.63
CA ALA A 6 4.50 3.03 19.16
C ALA A 6 3.23 3.17 20.01
N THR A 7 3.39 3.47 21.30
CA THR A 7 2.28 3.80 22.18
C THR A 7 2.07 5.31 22.18
N PHE A 8 0.92 5.74 21.68
CA PHE A 8 0.49 7.13 21.70
C PHE A 8 -0.37 7.33 22.92
N THR A 9 0.07 8.20 23.82
CA THR A 9 -0.69 8.56 25.02
C THR A 9 -1.14 10.00 24.92
N TRP A 10 -2.32 10.28 25.45
CA TRP A 10 -2.82 11.64 25.59
C TRP A 10 -3.56 11.80 26.91
N MET A 11 -3.59 13.03 27.40
CA MET A 11 -4.35 13.40 28.59
C MET A 11 -5.81 13.63 28.20
N ALA A 12 -6.72 12.76 28.61
CA ALA A 12 -8.15 12.92 28.41
C ALA A 12 -8.77 13.80 29.52
N GLY A 13 -8.29 15.04 29.65
CA GLY A 13 -8.80 16.00 30.65
C GLY A 13 -8.89 15.40 32.07
N ARG A 14 -10.05 15.55 32.72
CA ARG A 14 -10.32 15.00 34.07
C ARG A 14 -10.65 13.49 34.09
N GLN A 15 -10.77 12.82 32.93
CA GLN A 15 -11.30 11.45 32.82
C GLN A 15 -10.22 10.36 32.64
N GLY A 16 -8.93 10.70 32.70
CA GLY A 16 -7.83 9.73 32.69
C GLY A 16 -6.86 9.90 31.53
N ARG A 17 -5.94 8.95 31.36
CA ARG A 17 -5.03 8.88 30.20
C ARG A 17 -5.61 7.91 29.18
N GLY A 18 -5.79 8.39 27.94
CA GLY A 18 -6.04 7.51 26.81
C GLY A 18 -4.71 7.03 26.25
N SER A 19 -4.68 5.78 25.78
CA SER A 19 -3.53 5.25 25.05
C SER A 19 -4.00 4.37 23.91
N PHE A 20 -3.31 4.47 22.77
CA PHE A 20 -3.48 3.56 21.66
C PHE A 20 -2.09 3.14 21.16
N THR A 21 -1.96 1.88 20.79
CA THR A 21 -0.70 1.33 20.27
C THR A 21 -0.83 1.11 18.78
N PHE A 22 0.14 1.59 18.03
CA PHE A 22 0.21 1.46 16.59
C PHE A 22 1.51 0.78 16.18
N ASN A 23 1.43 -0.21 15.31
CA ASN A 23 2.63 -0.83 14.76
C ASN A 23 3.25 0.10 13.72
N ARG A 24 4.54 0.43 13.89
CA ARG A 24 5.24 1.27 12.93
C ARG A 24 5.49 0.49 11.66
N LEU A 25 4.99 1.01 10.54
CA LEU A 25 5.00 0.33 9.26
C LEU A 25 5.80 1.08 8.20
N TYR A 26 6.76 0.40 7.58
CA TYR A 26 7.45 0.88 6.39
C TYR A 26 7.06 -0.02 5.20
N ILE A 27 6.32 0.56 4.27
CA ILE A 27 5.85 -0.10 3.07
C ILE A 27 6.79 0.20 1.91
N TYR A 28 7.47 -0.83 1.43
CA TYR A 28 8.17 -0.76 0.14
C TYR A 28 7.13 -0.70 -0.97
N HIS A 29 6.91 0.51 -1.47
CA HIS A 29 5.97 0.76 -2.54
C HIS A 29 6.62 0.37 -3.85
N LEU A 30 6.38 -0.85 -4.32
CA LEU A 30 6.84 -1.26 -5.63
C LEU A 30 5.92 -0.67 -6.71
N PRO A 31 6.46 -0.09 -7.79
CA PRO A 31 5.64 0.46 -8.85
C PRO A 31 4.68 -0.60 -9.43
N LYS A 32 3.38 -0.27 -9.43
CA LYS A 32 2.31 -1.02 -10.12
C LYS A 32 2.02 -2.42 -9.59
N THR A 33 2.37 -2.68 -8.34
CA THR A 33 2.03 -3.94 -7.66
C THR A 33 0.72 -3.87 -6.86
N GLY A 34 0.10 -2.70 -6.76
CA GLY A 34 -1.13 -2.48 -5.98
C GLY A 34 -0.88 -2.02 -4.54
N THR A 35 0.38 -1.80 -4.14
CA THR A 35 0.74 -1.25 -2.83
C THR A 35 0.08 0.10 -2.53
N SER A 36 -0.23 0.91 -3.56
CA SER A 36 -0.97 2.16 -3.38
C SER A 36 -2.34 1.94 -2.72
N THR A 37 -3.01 0.82 -3.01
CA THR A 37 -4.30 0.48 -2.41
C THR A 37 -4.13 0.16 -0.93
N VAL A 38 -3.14 -0.68 -0.59
CA VAL A 38 -2.79 -1.00 0.80
C VAL A 38 -2.45 0.27 1.58
N PHE A 39 -1.55 1.10 1.06
CA PHE A 39 -1.17 2.35 1.72
C PHE A 39 -2.36 3.31 1.88
N SER A 40 -3.23 3.41 0.89
CA SER A 40 -4.43 4.28 0.96
C SER A 40 -5.41 3.78 2.01
N ALA A 41 -5.61 2.47 2.13
CA ALA A 41 -6.45 1.86 3.16
C ALA A 41 -5.94 2.23 4.56
N LEU A 42 -4.65 2.01 4.81
CA LEU A 42 -4.03 2.25 6.11
C LEU A 42 -3.99 3.74 6.46
N ARG A 43 -3.61 4.59 5.50
CA ARG A 43 -3.65 6.04 5.68
C ARG A 43 -5.06 6.53 5.99
N GLY A 44 -6.05 6.06 5.24
CA GLY A 44 -7.44 6.44 5.47
C GLY A 44 -7.92 6.02 6.85
N ALA A 45 -7.73 4.75 7.21
CA ALA A 45 -8.20 4.21 8.49
C ALA A 45 -7.56 4.92 9.69
N ALA A 46 -6.23 5.10 9.65
CA ALA A 46 -5.52 5.83 10.67
C ALA A 46 -5.92 7.32 10.71
N GLY A 47 -6.12 7.95 9.55
CA GLY A 47 -6.62 9.32 9.45
C GLY A 47 -7.99 9.48 10.11
N LEU A 48 -8.91 8.54 9.89
CA LEU A 48 -10.21 8.50 10.57
C LEU A 48 -10.05 8.38 12.08
N LEU A 49 -9.26 7.42 12.55
CA LEU A 49 -9.01 7.22 13.98
C LEU A 49 -8.45 8.51 14.62
N PHE A 50 -7.42 9.10 14.02
CA PHE A 50 -6.79 10.32 14.53
C PHE A 50 -7.72 11.52 14.48
N HIS A 51 -8.58 11.62 13.47
CA HIS A 51 -9.60 12.67 13.40
C HIS A 51 -10.55 12.58 14.62
N HIS A 52 -11.04 11.39 14.96
CA HIS A 52 -11.89 11.20 16.13
C HIS A 52 -11.15 11.48 17.44
N ILE A 53 -9.90 11.01 17.58
CA ILE A 53 -9.09 11.29 18.77
C ILE A 53 -8.88 12.80 18.92
N ARG A 54 -8.53 13.54 17.85
CA ARG A 54 -8.33 15.00 17.90
C ARG A 54 -9.61 15.76 18.26
N ARG A 55 -10.77 15.31 17.79
CA ARG A 55 -12.07 15.92 18.18
C ARG A 55 -12.32 15.80 19.67
N ALA A 56 -11.97 14.65 20.27
CA ALA A 56 -12.07 14.45 21.72
C ALA A 56 -10.90 15.08 22.50
N HIS A 57 -9.73 15.21 21.86
CA HIS A 57 -8.47 15.61 22.47
C HIS A 57 -7.68 16.54 21.52
N PRO A 58 -7.96 17.85 21.53
CA PRO A 58 -7.33 18.80 20.61
C PRO A 58 -5.80 18.86 20.68
N GLY A 59 -5.19 18.47 21.81
CA GLY A 59 -3.73 18.38 22.00
C GLY A 59 -3.08 17.10 21.47
N PHE A 60 -3.82 16.21 20.80
CA PHE A 60 -3.25 14.98 20.26
C PHE A 60 -2.38 15.23 19.02
N GLU A 61 -1.09 14.94 19.17
CA GLU A 61 -0.11 14.93 18.08
C GLU A 61 -0.15 13.59 17.33
N ALA A 62 -0.85 13.56 16.20
CA ALA A 62 -0.95 12.34 15.41
C ALA A 62 0.40 11.97 14.78
N PRO A 63 0.72 10.66 14.68
CA PRO A 63 1.91 10.21 13.98
C PRO A 63 1.86 10.59 12.51
N PHE A 64 3.05 10.75 11.91
CA PHE A 64 3.15 10.98 10.48
C PHE A 64 2.72 9.73 9.71
N ILE A 65 1.86 9.95 8.72
CA ILE A 65 1.50 8.94 7.72
C ILE A 65 1.64 9.55 6.34
N GLY A 66 2.55 9.01 5.54
CA GLY A 66 2.90 9.66 4.29
C GLY A 66 3.82 8.86 3.38
N ARG A 67 4.06 9.44 2.21
CA ARG A 67 5.02 8.92 1.25
C ARG A 67 6.29 9.74 1.29
N LEU A 68 7.44 9.06 1.32
CA LEU A 68 8.76 9.68 1.32
C LEU A 68 9.55 9.17 0.12
N ASP A 69 9.34 9.81 -1.02
CA ASP A 69 9.99 9.46 -2.29
C ASP A 69 11.12 10.43 -2.67
N ASP A 70 11.17 11.62 -2.06
CA ASP A 70 12.12 12.69 -2.39
C ASP A 70 13.08 12.94 -1.22
N GLU A 71 14.33 12.50 -1.36
CA GLU A 71 15.37 12.66 -0.32
C GLU A 71 15.67 14.13 -0.03
N GLY A 72 15.57 15.02 -1.02
CA GLY A 72 15.82 16.45 -0.83
C GLY A 72 14.76 17.15 0.03
N LYS A 73 13.63 16.48 0.28
CA LYS A 73 12.54 16.97 1.15
C LYS A 73 12.51 16.29 2.50
N MET A 74 13.41 15.34 2.76
CA MET A 74 13.56 14.77 4.09
C MET A 74 14.28 15.77 4.99
N THR A 75 13.61 16.19 6.05
CA THR A 75 14.20 17.02 7.12
C THR A 75 14.68 16.14 8.27
N ALA A 76 15.48 16.69 9.19
CA ALA A 76 15.83 15.98 10.43
C ALA A 76 14.57 15.53 11.18
N ASP A 77 13.53 16.37 11.20
CA ASP A 77 12.24 16.02 11.76
C ASP A 77 11.68 14.75 11.10
N HIS A 78 11.81 14.57 9.78
CA HIS A 78 11.33 13.36 9.10
C HIS A 78 12.05 12.06 9.51
N ILE A 79 13.31 12.17 9.93
CA ILE A 79 14.14 11.05 10.39
C ILE A 79 13.81 10.69 11.84
N GLU A 80 13.54 11.71 12.66
CA GLU A 80 13.13 11.60 14.07
C GLU A 80 11.62 11.47 14.25
N LEU A 81 10.85 11.55 13.16
CA LEU A 81 9.39 11.56 13.17
C LEU A 81 8.86 10.36 13.96
N ASN A 82 7.81 10.62 14.73
CA ASN A 82 6.90 9.57 15.17
C ASN A 82 6.07 9.05 13.97
N GLY A 83 6.74 8.49 12.97
CA GLY A 83 6.13 7.97 11.75
C GLY A 83 5.38 6.68 12.04
N GLY A 84 4.06 6.72 11.86
CA GLY A 84 3.20 5.55 11.97
C GLY A 84 3.32 4.67 10.73
N VAL A 85 2.93 5.19 9.56
CA VAL A 85 2.99 4.46 8.28
C VAL A 85 3.73 5.28 7.24
N ILE A 86 4.86 4.76 6.78
CA ILE A 86 5.66 5.37 5.73
C ILE A 86 5.61 4.45 4.51
N ALA A 87 5.39 5.02 3.32
CA ALA A 87 5.54 4.31 2.07
C ALA A 87 6.58 4.97 1.17
N SER A 88 7.33 4.19 0.41
CA SER A 88 8.38 4.74 -0.45
C SER A 88 8.74 3.81 -1.61
N HIS A 89 9.07 4.40 -2.75
CA HIS A 89 9.68 3.75 -3.91
C HIS A 89 11.20 3.55 -3.76
N ARG A 90 11.78 3.89 -2.60
CA ARG A 90 13.23 3.79 -2.37
C ARG A 90 13.68 2.32 -2.23
N PRO A 91 14.94 2.02 -2.61
CA PRO A 91 15.47 0.66 -2.48
C PRO A 91 15.56 0.17 -1.04
N PHE A 92 15.65 -1.16 -0.89
CA PHE A 92 15.84 -1.83 0.38
C PHE A 92 17.02 -1.26 1.16
N GLY A 93 16.80 -1.09 2.46
CA GLY A 93 17.74 -0.43 3.36
C GLY A 93 17.41 1.04 3.66
N PHE A 94 16.54 1.68 2.86
CA PHE A 94 16.13 3.07 3.12
C PHE A 94 15.45 3.26 4.49
N HIS A 95 14.63 2.28 4.92
CA HIS A 95 14.04 2.24 6.27
C HIS A 95 15.05 2.36 7.42
N ARG A 96 16.33 2.07 7.20
CA ARG A 96 17.38 2.18 8.23
C ARG A 96 17.82 3.61 8.48
N ARG A 97 17.34 4.58 7.68
CA ARG A 97 17.61 6.00 7.89
C ARG A 97 16.75 6.62 8.98
N PHE A 98 15.68 5.96 9.40
CA PHE A 98 14.81 6.45 10.48
C PHE A 98 15.37 6.02 11.84
N SER A 99 15.11 6.82 12.87
CA SER A 99 15.53 6.52 14.24
C SER A 99 14.79 5.32 14.86
N HIS A 100 13.68 4.91 14.25
CA HIS A 100 12.78 3.86 14.74
C HIS A 100 12.89 2.58 13.93
N VAL A 101 12.61 1.44 14.58
CA VAL A 101 12.54 0.14 13.90
C VAL A 101 11.13 -0.09 13.35
N TYR A 102 11.04 -0.23 12.03
CA TYR A 102 9.77 -0.46 11.33
C TYR A 102 9.55 -1.93 11.03
N HIS A 103 8.29 -2.37 11.14
CA HIS A 103 7.84 -3.55 10.42
C HIS A 103 7.85 -3.26 8.92
N LEU A 104 8.33 -4.20 8.13
CA LEU A 104 8.43 -4.00 6.68
C LEU A 104 7.29 -4.71 5.96
N ALA A 105 6.71 -4.03 4.98
CA ALA A 105 5.64 -4.54 4.12
C ALA A 105 6.01 -4.40 2.66
N THR A 106 5.54 -5.33 1.81
CA THR A 106 5.51 -5.11 0.36
C THR A 106 4.38 -5.90 -0.29
N VAL A 107 4.04 -5.52 -1.52
CA VAL A 107 3.15 -6.27 -2.40
C VAL A 107 3.90 -6.52 -3.69
N LEU A 108 3.92 -7.78 -4.14
CA LEU A 108 4.48 -8.16 -5.43
C LEU A 108 3.36 -8.43 -6.42
N ARG A 109 3.65 -8.35 -7.70
CA ARG A 109 2.69 -8.64 -8.76
C ARG A 109 3.38 -9.43 -9.84
N ASP A 110 2.63 -10.33 -10.46
CA ASP A 110 3.05 -11.03 -11.67
C ASP A 110 3.76 -10.05 -12.63
N PRO A 111 5.00 -10.33 -13.04
CA PRO A 111 5.82 -9.38 -13.79
C PRO A 111 5.17 -8.91 -15.10
N ILE A 112 4.49 -9.81 -15.82
CA ILE A 112 3.79 -9.49 -17.06
C ILE A 112 2.66 -8.48 -16.77
N SER A 113 1.83 -8.77 -15.78
CA SER A 113 0.76 -7.91 -15.33
C SER A 113 1.26 -6.56 -14.81
N ARG A 114 2.41 -6.53 -14.12
CA ARG A 114 3.05 -5.31 -13.63
C ARG A 114 3.51 -4.43 -14.79
N VAL A 115 4.21 -5.01 -15.77
CA VAL A 115 4.71 -4.30 -16.96
C VAL A 115 3.55 -3.70 -17.78
N ARG A 116 2.50 -4.49 -18.06
CA ARG A 116 1.27 -3.99 -18.69
C ARG A 116 0.67 -2.81 -17.91
N SER A 117 0.55 -2.97 -16.60
CA SER A 117 -0.04 -1.94 -15.73
C SER A 117 0.81 -0.67 -15.64
N ALA A 118 2.13 -0.76 -15.82
CA ALA A 118 3.02 0.40 -15.87
C ALA A 118 2.81 1.18 -17.16
N TYR A 119 2.93 0.51 -18.30
CA TYR A 119 2.75 1.15 -19.61
C TYR A 119 1.38 1.80 -19.76
N THR A 120 0.30 1.06 -19.49
CA THR A 120 -1.07 1.57 -19.63
C THR A 120 -1.37 2.73 -18.67
N TYR A 121 -0.80 2.70 -17.46
CA TYR A 121 -0.91 3.84 -16.54
C TYR A 121 -0.17 5.07 -17.06
N ASP A 122 1.05 4.90 -17.56
CA ASP A 122 1.84 6.02 -18.07
C ASP A 122 1.18 6.64 -19.30
N ALA A 123 0.67 5.82 -20.21
CA ALA A 123 -0.11 6.26 -21.37
C ALA A 123 -1.37 7.04 -20.91
N MET A 124 -2.14 6.51 -19.96
CA MET A 124 -3.32 7.16 -19.40
C MET A 124 -2.99 8.48 -18.71
N ARG A 125 -1.92 8.52 -17.93
CA ARG A 125 -1.50 9.72 -17.19
C ARG A 125 -1.08 10.85 -18.12
N HIS A 126 -0.47 10.52 -19.26
CA HIS A 126 -0.01 11.47 -20.26
C HIS A 126 -0.97 11.64 -21.45
N ARG A 127 -2.16 11.02 -21.41
CA ARG A 127 -3.16 11.03 -22.49
C ARG A 127 -2.59 10.59 -23.84
N GLN A 128 -1.71 9.59 -23.82
CA GLN A 128 -1.08 9.03 -25.01
C GLN A 128 -1.81 7.75 -25.45
N PRO A 129 -1.92 7.48 -26.77
CA PRO A 129 -2.50 6.24 -27.24
C PRO A 129 -1.64 5.04 -26.83
N VAL A 130 -2.32 3.95 -26.50
CA VAL A 130 -1.69 2.65 -26.22
C VAL A 130 -1.44 1.95 -27.54
N THR A 131 -0.19 1.58 -27.81
CA THR A 131 0.23 0.92 -29.06
C THR A 131 1.15 -0.25 -28.76
N SER A 132 1.16 -1.26 -29.64
CA SER A 132 2.05 -2.41 -29.54
C SER A 132 3.53 -2.01 -29.57
N ASP A 133 3.92 -1.09 -30.44
CA ASP A 133 5.30 -0.61 -30.55
C ASP A 133 5.72 0.18 -29.31
N GLY A 134 4.83 1.04 -28.79
CA GLY A 134 5.07 1.76 -27.55
C GLY A 134 5.20 0.83 -26.35
N PHE A 135 4.41 -0.25 -26.31
CA PHE A 135 4.50 -1.26 -25.27
C PHE A 135 5.80 -2.06 -25.34
N ARG A 136 6.21 -2.48 -26.54
CA ARG A 136 7.50 -3.14 -26.80
C ARG A 136 8.67 -2.27 -26.33
N ALA A 137 8.73 -1.03 -26.79
CA ALA A 137 9.75 -0.07 -26.37
C ALA A 137 9.72 0.17 -24.84
N HIS A 138 8.54 0.15 -24.21
CA HIS A 138 8.42 0.30 -22.77
C HIS A 138 9.05 -0.87 -22.01
N PHE A 139 8.72 -2.13 -22.31
CA PHE A 139 9.28 -3.27 -21.56
C PHE A 139 10.74 -3.57 -21.91
N GLU A 140 11.18 -3.18 -23.11
CA GLU A 140 12.59 -3.26 -23.51
C GLU A 140 13.45 -2.19 -22.83
N ALA A 141 12.89 -1.13 -22.26
CA ALA A 141 13.69 -0.14 -21.53
C ALA A 141 14.26 -0.73 -20.22
N ALA A 142 15.57 -0.58 -19.99
CA ALA A 142 16.27 -1.16 -18.83
C ALA A 142 15.60 -0.83 -17.49
N ARG A 143 15.16 0.43 -17.30
CA ARG A 143 14.46 0.90 -16.09
C ARG A 143 13.14 0.19 -15.77
N ASN A 144 12.57 -0.55 -16.72
CA ASN A 144 11.30 -1.25 -16.59
C ASN A 144 11.47 -2.77 -16.41
N ARG A 145 12.71 -3.27 -16.41
CA ARG A 145 13.04 -4.69 -16.25
C ARG A 145 13.43 -5.00 -14.81
N ASN A 146 12.98 -6.14 -14.28
CA ASN A 146 13.35 -6.65 -12.95
C ASN A 146 13.22 -5.60 -11.82
N VAL A 147 12.18 -4.76 -11.87
CA VAL A 147 12.03 -3.59 -11.00
C VAL A 147 11.82 -4.00 -9.53
N MET A 148 11.07 -5.08 -9.29
CA MET A 148 10.80 -5.55 -7.92
C MET A 148 12.09 -6.07 -7.28
N CYS A 149 12.85 -6.89 -8.03
CA CYS A 149 14.13 -7.43 -7.63
C CYS A 149 15.18 -6.33 -7.39
N ALA A 150 15.28 -5.34 -8.29
CA ALA A 150 16.17 -4.20 -8.11
C ALA A 150 15.90 -3.49 -6.78
N LEU A 151 14.66 -3.05 -6.57
CA LEU A 151 14.30 -2.29 -5.37
C LEU A 151 14.47 -3.13 -4.10
N LEU A 152 14.07 -4.40 -4.09
CA LEU A 152 14.13 -5.26 -2.89
C LEU A 152 15.54 -5.79 -2.59
N SER A 153 16.46 -5.78 -3.56
CA SER A 153 17.89 -6.05 -3.32
C SER A 153 18.67 -4.82 -2.86
N GLY A 154 18.05 -3.64 -2.84
CA GLY A 154 18.71 -2.38 -2.48
C GLY A 154 19.34 -1.63 -3.66
N GLN A 155 19.07 -2.05 -4.89
CA GLN A 155 19.50 -1.39 -6.11
C GLN A 155 18.45 -0.40 -6.63
N VAL A 156 18.89 0.54 -7.45
CA VAL A 156 18.01 1.38 -8.26
C VAL A 156 17.58 0.64 -9.53
N ALA A 157 16.38 0.91 -10.04
CA ALA A 157 15.72 0.10 -11.07
C ALA A 157 16.40 0.14 -12.47
N ASP A 158 17.32 1.07 -12.72
CA ASP A 158 18.02 1.22 -14.00
C ASP A 158 19.40 0.53 -14.03
N LYS A 159 19.83 -0.07 -12.93
CA LYS A 159 21.11 -0.80 -12.85
C LYS A 159 20.96 -2.24 -13.32
N ALA A 160 21.99 -2.74 -14.00
CA ALA A 160 22.10 -4.15 -14.33
C ALA A 160 22.11 -5.00 -13.05
N LEU A 161 21.28 -6.04 -13.02
CA LEU A 161 21.19 -6.98 -11.92
C LEU A 161 21.93 -8.27 -12.24
N THR A 162 22.39 -8.93 -11.19
CA THR A 162 23.03 -10.25 -11.22
C THR A 162 22.22 -11.25 -10.40
N ASN A 163 22.54 -12.54 -10.49
CA ASN A 163 21.91 -13.57 -9.65
C ASN A 163 22.10 -13.30 -8.16
N ILE A 164 23.21 -12.67 -7.76
CA ILE A 164 23.44 -12.24 -6.37
C ILE A 164 22.36 -11.26 -5.91
N ASN A 165 21.93 -10.33 -6.78
CA ASN A 165 20.87 -9.38 -6.45
C ASN A 165 19.51 -10.09 -6.33
N MET A 166 19.24 -11.07 -7.19
CA MET A 166 18.03 -11.89 -7.11
C MET A 166 17.97 -12.66 -5.78
N GLU A 167 19.02 -13.40 -5.44
CA GLU A 167 19.11 -14.13 -4.17
C GLU A 167 18.99 -13.20 -2.97
N GLN A 168 19.64 -12.04 -3.02
CA GLN A 168 19.54 -11.02 -1.97
C GLN A 168 18.11 -10.49 -1.83
N SER A 169 17.40 -10.25 -2.93
CA SER A 169 16.01 -9.77 -2.87
C SER A 169 15.08 -10.80 -2.22
N ILE A 170 15.24 -12.09 -2.56
CA ILE A 170 14.48 -13.19 -1.95
C ILE A 170 14.81 -13.29 -0.46
N ASN A 171 16.10 -13.27 -0.10
CA ASN A 171 16.54 -13.33 1.29
C ASN A 171 16.05 -12.14 2.12
N ASN A 172 16.07 -10.92 1.56
CA ASN A 172 15.56 -9.74 2.25
C ASN A 172 14.06 -9.90 2.54
N VAL A 173 13.27 -10.36 1.56
CA VAL A 173 11.82 -10.59 1.76
C VAL A 173 11.55 -11.70 2.79
N SER A 174 12.27 -12.82 2.70
CA SER A 174 12.05 -13.96 3.60
C SER A 174 12.47 -13.67 5.05
N THR A 175 13.51 -12.86 5.26
CA THR A 175 14.08 -12.65 6.61
C THR A 175 13.65 -11.34 7.27
N ALA A 176 13.42 -10.28 6.51
CA ALA A 176 13.21 -8.94 7.07
C ALA A 176 11.75 -8.45 7.03
N PHE A 177 10.92 -8.95 6.11
CA PHE A 177 9.56 -8.44 5.95
C PHE A 177 8.61 -9.03 6.96
N SER A 178 7.79 -8.21 7.61
CA SER A 178 6.72 -8.74 8.46
C SER A 178 5.59 -9.28 7.59
N LEU A 179 5.24 -8.55 6.52
CA LEU A 179 4.23 -8.97 5.56
C LEU A 179 4.72 -8.77 4.12
N ALA A 180 4.45 -9.75 3.27
CA ALA A 180 4.82 -9.75 1.87
C ALA A 180 3.95 -10.78 1.15
N ALA A 181 3.21 -10.34 0.14
CA ALA A 181 2.36 -11.24 -0.62
C ALA A 181 2.16 -10.78 -2.07
N PRO A 182 1.73 -11.70 -2.95
CA PRO A 182 1.22 -11.35 -4.27
C PRO A 182 0.02 -10.39 -4.22
N SER A 183 -0.19 -9.64 -5.30
CA SER A 183 -1.26 -8.65 -5.42
C SER A 183 -2.67 -9.25 -5.36
N THR A 184 -2.80 -10.56 -5.55
CA THR A 184 -4.04 -11.31 -5.33
C THR A 184 -4.48 -11.32 -3.86
N HIS A 185 -3.57 -11.03 -2.92
CA HIS A 185 -3.82 -10.98 -1.48
C HIS A 185 -3.90 -9.56 -0.91
N ILE A 186 -4.14 -8.53 -1.74
CA ILE A 186 -4.22 -7.14 -1.24
C ILE A 186 -5.30 -6.98 -0.17
N ALA A 187 -6.46 -7.63 -0.33
CA ALA A 187 -7.54 -7.58 0.67
C ALA A 187 -7.10 -8.20 2.00
N ASP A 188 -6.50 -9.39 1.94
CA ASP A 188 -5.99 -10.11 3.12
C ASP A 188 -4.90 -9.30 3.86
N LEU A 189 -4.00 -8.65 3.10
CA LEU A 189 -2.97 -7.77 3.66
C LEU A 189 -3.57 -6.54 4.35
N CYS A 190 -4.55 -5.89 3.72
CA CYS A 190 -5.26 -4.77 4.34
C CYS A 190 -5.94 -5.21 5.64
N GLU A 191 -6.71 -6.29 5.61
CA GLU A 191 -7.39 -6.84 6.79
C GLU A 191 -6.41 -7.13 7.92
N SER A 192 -5.31 -7.84 7.61
CA SER A 192 -4.30 -8.21 8.60
C SER A 192 -3.65 -6.99 9.24
N TYR A 193 -3.34 -5.95 8.46
CA TYR A 193 -2.78 -4.71 9.01
C TYR A 193 -3.80 -3.91 9.83
N LEU A 194 -5.04 -3.81 9.34
CA LEU A 194 -6.10 -3.08 10.05
C LEU A 194 -6.36 -3.74 11.41
N GLN A 195 -6.50 -5.08 11.44
CA GLN A 195 -6.68 -5.84 12.66
C GLN A 195 -5.49 -5.66 13.61
N TRP A 196 -4.26 -5.85 13.11
CA TRP A 196 -3.05 -5.75 13.92
C TRP A 196 -2.82 -4.35 14.50
N GLY A 197 -3.19 -3.31 13.75
CA GLY A 197 -3.11 -1.92 14.20
C GLY A 197 -4.32 -1.44 15.00
N GLY A 198 -5.35 -2.28 15.23
CA GLY A 198 -6.61 -1.86 15.86
C GLY A 198 -7.30 -0.72 15.12
N LEU A 199 -7.19 -0.70 13.79
CA LEU A 199 -7.67 0.40 12.96
C LEU A 199 -9.13 0.21 12.52
N PRO A 200 -9.83 1.32 12.20
CA PRO A 200 -11.15 1.26 11.58
C PRO A 200 -11.20 0.39 10.33
N ASN A 201 -12.36 -0.23 10.08
CA ASN A 201 -12.58 -1.01 8.86
C ASN A 201 -12.50 -0.10 7.63
N VAL A 202 -12.17 -0.66 6.47
CA VAL A 202 -12.12 0.10 5.22
C VAL A 202 -12.83 -0.64 4.11
N VAL A 203 -13.74 0.07 3.44
CA VAL A 203 -14.32 -0.35 2.16
C VAL A 203 -13.84 0.62 1.10
N ILE A 204 -13.13 0.11 0.10
CA ILE A 204 -12.55 0.91 -0.97
C ILE A 204 -13.18 0.50 -2.29
N ASP A 205 -13.72 1.48 -3.00
CA ASP A 205 -14.03 1.32 -4.42
C ASP A 205 -12.75 1.09 -5.25
N ARG A 206 -12.86 0.63 -6.49
CA ARG A 206 -11.70 0.32 -7.33
C ARG A 206 -10.89 1.58 -7.66
N ILE A 207 -9.83 1.83 -6.89
CA ILE A 207 -8.86 2.91 -7.12
C ILE A 207 -8.03 2.60 -8.39
N ASN A 208 -7.72 3.64 -9.17
CA ASN A 208 -6.88 3.55 -10.39
C ASN A 208 -7.37 2.54 -11.43
N ARG A 209 -8.68 2.48 -11.69
CA ARG A 209 -9.23 1.67 -12.78
C ARG A 209 -8.63 2.13 -14.13
N THR A 210 -7.99 1.20 -14.84
CA THR A 210 -7.58 1.44 -16.24
C THR A 210 -8.84 1.61 -17.09
N GLU A 211 -8.93 2.75 -17.76
CA GLU A 211 -10.02 3.04 -18.70
C GLU A 211 -10.01 2.06 -19.88
N PRO A 212 -11.18 1.69 -20.43
CA PRO A 212 -11.27 0.75 -21.55
C PRO A 212 -10.37 1.12 -22.75
N ALA A 213 -10.26 2.42 -23.06
CA ALA A 213 -9.44 2.93 -24.16
C ALA A 213 -7.92 2.69 -24.00
N TYR A 214 -7.48 2.35 -22.79
CA TYR A 214 -6.07 2.08 -22.48
C TYR A 214 -5.80 0.59 -22.19
N GLN A 215 -6.79 -0.29 -22.42
CA GLN A 215 -6.57 -1.72 -22.29
C GLN A 215 -5.76 -2.24 -23.48
N LEU A 216 -4.80 -3.12 -23.20
CA LEU A 216 -3.93 -3.74 -24.20
C LEU A 216 -3.88 -5.25 -23.96
N ASP A 217 -4.07 -6.03 -25.02
CA ASP A 217 -3.70 -7.44 -25.01
C ASP A 217 -2.18 -7.57 -25.12
N VAL A 218 -1.60 -8.19 -24.10
CA VAL A 218 -0.14 -8.37 -23.97
C VAL A 218 0.29 -9.81 -24.18
N THR A 219 -0.66 -10.71 -24.47
CA THR A 219 -0.40 -12.13 -24.71
C THR A 219 0.70 -12.37 -25.75
N PRO A 220 0.76 -11.63 -26.88
CA PRO A 220 1.82 -11.81 -27.88
C PRO A 220 3.24 -11.49 -27.38
N PHE A 221 3.38 -10.78 -26.27
CA PHE A 221 4.69 -10.35 -25.72
C PHE A 221 5.09 -11.14 -24.46
N ALA A 222 4.30 -12.12 -24.04
CA ALA A 222 4.45 -12.77 -22.75
C ALA A 222 5.84 -13.41 -22.56
N GLU A 223 6.35 -14.12 -23.57
CA GLU A 223 7.66 -14.78 -23.51
C GLU A 223 8.82 -13.78 -23.44
N GLU A 224 8.73 -12.68 -24.19
CA GLU A 224 9.76 -11.64 -24.21
C GLU A 224 9.81 -10.92 -22.86
N ILE A 225 8.65 -10.60 -22.30
CA ILE A 225 8.54 -9.97 -20.98
C ILE A 225 9.06 -10.92 -19.90
N ALA A 226 8.68 -12.20 -19.93
CA ALA A 226 9.14 -13.21 -19.00
C ALA A 226 10.67 -13.33 -19.04
N THR A 227 11.25 -13.40 -20.24
CA THR A 227 12.71 -13.44 -20.44
C THR A 227 13.39 -12.21 -19.83
N LEU A 228 12.89 -11.02 -20.13
CA LEU A 228 13.48 -9.77 -19.63
C LEU A 228 13.27 -9.53 -18.13
N ASN A 229 12.28 -10.20 -17.53
CA ASN A 229 11.89 -10.05 -16.13
C ASN A 229 12.05 -11.34 -15.31
N GLN A 230 12.99 -12.22 -15.72
CA GLN A 230 13.17 -13.53 -15.08
C GLN A 230 13.46 -13.43 -13.56
N MET A 231 14.17 -12.40 -13.11
CA MET A 231 14.51 -12.24 -11.69
C MET A 231 13.29 -11.75 -10.89
N ASP A 232 12.48 -10.88 -11.48
CA ASP A 232 11.17 -10.50 -10.91
C ASP A 232 10.25 -11.72 -10.82
N GLN A 233 10.29 -12.61 -11.82
CA GLN A 233 9.51 -13.86 -11.82
C GLN A 233 9.96 -14.79 -10.69
N SER A 234 11.26 -15.08 -10.57
CA SER A 234 11.77 -15.93 -9.48
C SER A 234 11.45 -15.39 -8.09
N LEU A 235 11.56 -14.06 -7.91
CA LEU A 235 11.17 -13.41 -6.67
C LEU A 235 9.66 -13.51 -6.41
N PHE A 236 8.84 -13.28 -7.44
CA PHE A 236 7.39 -13.40 -7.34
C PHE A 236 6.97 -14.82 -6.95
N ASP A 237 7.53 -15.84 -7.60
CA ASP A 237 7.24 -17.25 -7.34
C ASP A 237 7.63 -17.65 -5.91
N ALA A 238 8.80 -17.19 -5.45
CA ALA A 238 9.24 -17.44 -4.08
C ALA A 238 8.27 -16.86 -3.02
N VAL A 239 7.75 -15.64 -3.25
CA VAL A 239 6.78 -15.02 -2.35
C VAL A 239 5.38 -15.62 -2.50
N ALA A 240 4.99 -16.03 -3.71
CA ALA A 240 3.71 -16.67 -3.97
C ALA A 240 3.61 -18.07 -3.36
N ALA A 241 4.72 -18.80 -3.29
CA ALA A 241 4.78 -20.09 -2.61
C ALA A 241 4.62 -19.97 -1.09
N HIS A 242 5.07 -18.85 -0.51
CA HIS A 242 5.07 -18.62 0.94
C HIS A 242 4.64 -17.19 1.29
N PRO A 243 3.37 -16.81 1.02
CA PRO A 243 2.91 -15.47 1.31
C PRO A 243 2.87 -15.23 2.82
N ARG A 244 3.35 -14.06 3.25
CA ARG A 244 3.32 -13.63 4.65
C ARG A 244 2.15 -12.69 4.83
N LEU A 245 1.02 -13.26 5.21
CA LEU A 245 -0.24 -12.54 5.44
C LEU A 245 -0.49 -12.27 6.93
N THR A 246 0.00 -13.15 7.80
CA THR A 246 -0.18 -13.01 9.24
C THR A 246 0.93 -12.14 9.84
N PRO A 247 0.61 -11.11 10.64
CA PRO A 247 1.60 -10.33 11.34
C PRO A 247 2.41 -11.21 12.31
N PRO A 248 3.63 -10.79 12.69
CA PRO A 248 4.51 -11.59 13.54
C PRO A 248 3.99 -11.77 14.97
N GLU A 249 3.10 -10.88 15.41
CA GLU A 249 2.47 -10.94 16.72
C GLU A 249 1.02 -11.36 16.54
N PRO A 250 0.55 -12.37 17.28
CA PRO A 250 -0.84 -12.80 17.21
C PRO A 250 -1.75 -11.64 17.58
N VAL A 251 -2.82 -11.48 16.80
CA VAL A 251 -3.91 -10.56 17.08
C VAL A 251 -5.08 -11.38 17.52
N GLU A 252 -5.50 -11.21 18.78
CA GLU A 252 -6.74 -11.83 19.25
C GLU A 252 -7.89 -11.41 18.33
N PRO A 253 -8.76 -12.33 17.91
CA PRO A 253 -9.97 -11.98 17.18
C PRO A 253 -10.80 -11.00 18.02
N GLY A 254 -10.83 -9.74 17.59
CA GLY A 254 -11.60 -8.68 18.21
C GLY A 254 -12.90 -8.43 17.44
N GLU A 255 -13.84 -7.75 18.09
CA GLU A 255 -14.97 -7.16 17.37
C GLU A 255 -14.46 -6.14 16.34
N PRO A 256 -15.08 -6.06 15.15
CA PRO A 256 -14.78 -5.00 14.20
C PRO A 256 -14.88 -3.63 14.88
N HIS A 257 -13.97 -2.72 14.53
CA HIS A 257 -14.04 -1.35 15.03
C HIS A 257 -15.43 -0.75 14.75
N GLY A 258 -15.98 0.06 15.65
CA GLY A 258 -17.35 0.60 15.52
C GLY A 258 -17.56 1.59 14.35
N LEU A 259 -16.49 1.92 13.64
CA LEU A 259 -16.48 2.80 12.47
C LEU A 259 -15.89 2.09 11.26
N THR A 260 -16.45 2.41 10.09
CA THR A 260 -15.96 2.00 8.78
C THR A 260 -15.68 3.24 7.93
N LEU A 261 -14.51 3.28 7.32
CA LEU A 261 -14.15 4.24 6.30
C LEU A 261 -14.58 3.75 4.92
N LEU A 262 -15.31 4.58 4.20
CA LEU A 262 -15.65 4.39 2.80
C LEU A 262 -14.75 5.28 1.95
N MET A 263 -14.01 4.70 1.02
CA MET A 263 -13.09 5.43 0.14
C MET A 263 -13.50 5.26 -1.32
N ARG A 264 -13.59 6.37 -2.05
CA ARG A 264 -13.78 6.35 -3.51
C ARG A 264 -12.89 7.36 -4.21
N GLN A 265 -12.61 7.09 -5.47
CA GLN A 265 -11.88 8.00 -6.33
C GLN A 265 -12.86 8.74 -7.23
N THR A 266 -12.80 10.07 -7.25
CA THR A 266 -13.49 10.86 -8.28
C THR A 266 -12.48 11.35 -9.30
N VAL A 267 -12.83 11.20 -10.56
CA VAL A 267 -12.08 11.76 -11.69
C VAL A 267 -12.82 13.00 -12.15
N ASN A 268 -12.15 14.14 -12.15
CA ASN A 268 -12.57 15.30 -12.93
C ASN A 268 -11.54 15.56 -14.04
N ASP A 269 -11.87 16.43 -14.98
CA ASP A 269 -11.07 16.67 -16.21
C ASP A 269 -9.60 17.07 -15.94
N ILE A 270 -9.28 17.48 -14.71
CA ILE A 270 -8.00 18.07 -14.32
C ILE A 270 -7.27 17.22 -13.27
N SER A 271 -7.98 16.45 -12.44
CA SER A 271 -7.42 15.79 -11.27
C SER A 271 -8.20 14.55 -10.85
N VAL A 272 -7.43 13.60 -10.29
CA VAL A 272 -7.97 12.50 -9.51
C VAL A 272 -8.00 12.94 -8.06
N ARG A 273 -9.16 12.92 -7.40
CA ARG A 273 -9.30 13.19 -5.96
C ARG A 273 -9.86 11.97 -5.24
N GLY A 274 -9.21 11.59 -4.15
CA GLY A 274 -9.80 10.65 -3.20
C GLY A 274 -10.85 11.37 -2.36
N LEU A 275 -12.00 10.75 -2.16
CA LEU A 275 -13.00 11.18 -1.20
C LEU A 275 -13.16 10.07 -0.15
N ALA A 276 -13.25 10.46 1.11
CA ALA A 276 -13.54 9.54 2.19
C ALA A 276 -14.71 9.99 3.05
N ARG A 277 -15.46 8.99 3.52
CA ARG A 277 -16.58 9.15 4.43
C ARG A 277 -16.50 8.12 5.55
N SER A 278 -16.94 8.45 6.75
CA SER A 278 -17.11 7.47 7.84
C SER A 278 -18.57 7.14 8.04
N VAL A 279 -18.84 5.87 8.31
CA VAL A 279 -20.16 5.34 8.70
C VAL A 279 -20.01 4.42 9.91
N PRO A 280 -21.06 4.25 10.73
CA PRO A 280 -21.08 3.20 11.74
C PRO A 280 -20.94 1.81 11.11
N THR A 281 -20.12 0.94 11.71
CA THR A 281 -19.85 -0.39 11.15
C THR A 281 -21.09 -1.28 11.05
N HIS A 282 -22.04 -1.13 11.98
CA HIS A 282 -23.30 -1.88 11.95
C HIS A 282 -24.22 -1.51 10.76
N TRP A 283 -23.88 -0.48 9.97
CA TRP A 283 -24.56 -0.19 8.71
C TRP A 283 -24.03 -1.02 7.53
N ILE A 284 -22.88 -1.69 7.72
CA ILE A 284 -22.30 -2.57 6.72
C ILE A 284 -22.90 -3.97 6.94
N PRO A 285 -23.71 -4.48 5.98
CA PRO A 285 -24.30 -5.80 6.14
C PRO A 285 -23.21 -6.88 6.09
N ASP A 286 -23.45 -7.99 6.77
CA ASP A 286 -22.45 -9.03 7.00
C ASP A 286 -22.04 -9.77 5.71
N ASP A 287 -22.92 -9.81 4.71
CA ASP A 287 -22.67 -10.38 3.38
C ASP A 287 -21.76 -9.49 2.51
N ALA A 288 -21.85 -8.17 2.66
CA ALA A 288 -20.93 -7.23 2.00
C ALA A 288 -19.47 -7.35 2.49
N ARG A 289 -19.22 -8.10 3.57
CA ARG A 289 -17.87 -8.48 4.02
C ARG A 289 -17.22 -9.53 3.09
N GLN A 290 -17.97 -10.18 2.20
CA GLN A 290 -17.49 -11.26 1.32
C GLN A 290 -16.82 -10.78 0.01
N ARG A 291 -16.12 -9.64 0.04
CA ARG A 291 -15.19 -9.12 -1.01
C ARG A 291 -15.80 -8.55 -2.29
N GLN A 292 -17.12 -8.57 -2.50
CA GLN A 292 -17.79 -7.78 -3.53
C GLN A 292 -18.85 -6.89 -2.89
N PHE A 293 -18.52 -5.62 -2.74
CA PHE A 293 -19.45 -4.63 -2.21
C PHE A 293 -20.40 -4.19 -3.32
N ASP A 294 -21.70 -4.26 -3.07
CA ASP A 294 -22.73 -3.79 -3.99
C ASP A 294 -22.51 -2.28 -4.30
N PRO A 295 -22.35 -1.88 -5.59
CA PRO A 295 -22.10 -0.50 -5.95
C PRO A 295 -23.20 0.49 -5.51
N ASP A 296 -24.47 0.07 -5.53
CA ASP A 296 -25.60 0.91 -5.15
C ASP A 296 -25.64 1.08 -3.62
N LEU A 297 -25.39 0.00 -2.87
CA LEU A 297 -25.23 0.08 -1.43
C LEU A 297 -24.05 0.98 -1.05
N PHE A 298 -22.91 0.86 -1.75
CA PHE A 298 -21.75 1.73 -1.52
C PHE A 298 -22.12 3.20 -1.74
N ALA A 299 -22.78 3.51 -2.85
CA ALA A 299 -23.20 4.87 -3.17
C ALA A 299 -24.17 5.44 -2.12
N ALA A 300 -25.13 4.64 -1.66
CA ALA A 300 -26.10 5.02 -0.64
C ALA A 300 -25.43 5.30 0.72
N LEU A 301 -24.52 4.43 1.16
CA LEU A 301 -23.76 4.61 2.39
C LEU A 301 -22.83 5.82 2.30
N PHE A 302 -22.14 5.98 1.17
CA PHE A 302 -21.23 7.10 0.94
C PHE A 302 -21.96 8.46 0.96
N ALA A 303 -23.19 8.53 0.45
CA ALA A 303 -24.00 9.74 0.50
C ALA A 303 -24.42 10.13 1.92
N ARG A 304 -24.57 9.14 2.83
CA ARG A 304 -24.98 9.34 4.23
C ARG A 304 -23.82 9.55 5.19
N GLY A 305 -22.61 9.11 4.83
CA GLY A 305 -21.46 9.15 5.73
C GLY A 305 -20.93 10.56 6.00
N GLU A 306 -20.22 10.70 7.12
CA GLU A 306 -19.59 11.96 7.53
C GLU A 306 -18.30 12.20 6.73
N PRO A 307 -18.01 13.42 6.25
CA PRO A 307 -16.74 13.76 5.62
C PRO A 307 -15.52 13.45 6.49
N VAL A 308 -14.54 12.73 5.93
CA VAL A 308 -13.24 12.50 6.58
C VAL A 308 -12.15 13.21 5.76
N PRO A 309 -11.31 14.06 6.37
CA PRO A 309 -10.17 14.64 5.69
C PRO A 309 -9.12 13.55 5.40
N LEU A 310 -8.67 13.45 4.15
CA LEU A 310 -7.63 12.51 3.68
C LEU A 310 -6.25 13.15 3.59
#